data_AF-A0A218PKJ9-F1
#
_entry.id   AF-A0A218PKJ9-F1
#
_cell.length_a   1.000
_cell.length_b   1.000
_cell.length_c   1.000
_cell.angle_alpha   90.00
_cell.angle_beta   90.00
_cell.angle_gamma   90.00
#
_symmetry.space_group_name_H-M   'P 1'
#
loop_
_entity.id
_entity.type
_entity.pdbx_description
1 polymer ?
#
loop_
_entity_poly.entity_id
_entity_poly.type
_entity_poly.pdbx_seq_one_letter_code
_entity_poly.pdbx_strand_id
1 'polypeptide(L)'
;MVCGRMASRAPPRDKEFMSDTHTLTKLAALIRSRRSDSADKSYTAQLLNAGPERCAKKFGEEAVETVIAALGSDASALRAEAADTLYHLLVLLESRHVAFDDVLRVLEGRMGMSGIEEKASRPQSTS
;
A
#
# COMPACT_ATOMS: atom_id res chain seq x y z
N MET A 1 48.32 -18.09 -15.25
CA MET A 1 47.68 -17.35 -16.37
C MET A 1 46.54 -18.25 -16.86
N VAL A 2 45.24 -18.04 -16.68
CA VAL A 2 44.38 -16.97 -16.14
C VAL A 2 43.22 -17.66 -15.39
N CYS A 3 42.84 -17.12 -14.23
CA CYS A 3 41.68 -17.51 -13.44
C CYS A 3 40.37 -17.17 -14.18
N GLY A 4 39.56 -18.19 -14.49
CA GLY A 4 38.27 -18.02 -15.15
C GLY A 4 37.21 -17.46 -14.20
N ARG A 5 36.93 -16.16 -14.32
CA ARG A 5 35.87 -15.47 -13.58
C ARG A 5 34.54 -15.68 -14.31
N MET A 6 33.70 -16.59 -13.81
CA MET A 6 32.30 -16.71 -14.23
C MET A 6 31.57 -15.41 -13.85
N ALA A 7 31.33 -14.54 -14.82
CA ALA A 7 30.45 -13.39 -14.64
C ALA A 7 28.99 -13.89 -14.65
N SER A 8 28.39 -14.00 -13.47
CA SER A 8 26.94 -14.15 -13.32
C SER A 8 26.28 -12.88 -13.88
N ARG A 9 25.57 -13.02 -15.00
CA ARG A 9 24.83 -11.93 -15.62
C ARG A 9 23.47 -11.84 -14.91
N ALA A 10 23.30 -10.82 -14.08
CA ALA A 10 22.00 -10.49 -13.51
C ALA A 10 20.96 -10.26 -14.63
N PRO A 11 19.69 -10.69 -14.44
CA PRO A 11 18.64 -10.50 -15.43
C PRO A 11 18.35 -9.00 -15.65
N PRO A 12 17.77 -8.63 -16.82
CA PRO A 12 17.57 -7.24 -17.19
C PRO A 12 16.44 -6.61 -16.36
N ARG A 13 16.68 -5.38 -15.88
CA ARG A 13 15.93 -4.65 -14.84
C ARG A 13 14.62 -3.99 -15.30
N ASP A 14 14.19 -4.25 -16.52
CA ASP A 14 13.10 -3.55 -17.21
C ASP A 14 11.73 -4.22 -17.04
N LYS A 15 11.67 -5.53 -16.76
CA LYS A 15 10.40 -6.25 -16.57
C LYS A 15 9.84 -6.22 -15.15
N GLU A 16 10.67 -5.85 -14.17
CA GLU A 16 10.35 -5.93 -12.75
C GLU A 16 9.53 -4.70 -12.28
N PHE A 17 9.82 -3.51 -12.85
CA PHE A 17 9.22 -2.25 -12.43
C PHE A 17 7.74 -2.06 -12.84
N MET A 18 7.24 -2.81 -13.82
CA MET A 18 5.83 -2.79 -14.25
C MET A 18 4.95 -3.79 -13.49
N SER A 19 5.53 -4.63 -12.61
CA SER A 19 4.81 -5.74 -11.94
C SER A 19 4.25 -5.37 -10.56
N ASP A 20 4.78 -4.35 -9.88
CA ASP A 20 4.47 -4.10 -8.47
C ASP A 20 3.16 -3.32 -8.29
N THR A 21 2.94 -2.25 -9.07
CA THR A 21 1.64 -1.54 -9.12
C THR A 21 0.51 -2.47 -9.54
N HIS A 22 0.81 -3.46 -10.37
CA HIS A 22 -0.14 -4.46 -10.81
C HIS A 22 -0.65 -5.33 -9.65
N THR A 23 0.15 -5.58 -8.60
CA THR A 23 -0.29 -6.33 -7.42
C THR A 23 -1.32 -5.57 -6.59
N LEU A 24 -1.05 -4.30 -6.25
CA LEU A 24 -1.99 -3.49 -5.47
C LEU A 24 -3.26 -3.16 -6.26
N THR A 25 -3.15 -2.93 -7.57
CA THR A 25 -4.31 -2.71 -8.44
C THR A 25 -5.21 -3.95 -8.52
N LYS A 26 -4.61 -5.14 -8.66
CA LYS A 26 -5.34 -6.42 -8.58
C LYS A 26 -6.02 -6.61 -7.24
N LEU A 27 -5.33 -6.30 -6.14
CA LEU A 27 -5.88 -6.40 -4.80
C LEU A 27 -7.07 -5.44 -4.62
N ALA A 28 -6.96 -4.19 -5.07
CA ALA A 28 -8.05 -3.22 -5.05
C ALA A 28 -9.26 -3.70 -5.86
N ALA A 29 -9.03 -4.28 -7.06
CA ALA A 29 -10.10 -4.86 -7.87
C ALA A 29 -10.79 -6.04 -7.19
N LEU A 30 -10.03 -6.92 -6.53
CA LEU A 30 -10.54 -8.05 -5.75
C LEU A 30 -11.34 -7.59 -4.53
N ILE A 31 -10.89 -6.54 -3.83
CA ILE A 31 -11.62 -5.95 -2.70
C ILE A 31 -12.95 -5.36 -3.20
N ARG A 32 -12.92 -4.61 -4.30
CA ARG A 32 -14.12 -4.05 -4.94
C ARG A 32 -15.12 -5.13 -5.35
N SER A 33 -14.66 -6.24 -5.92
CA SER A 33 -15.56 -7.32 -6.34
C SER A 33 -16.32 -7.95 -5.16
N ARG A 34 -15.79 -7.83 -3.94
CA ARG A 34 -16.40 -8.34 -2.70
C ARG A 34 -17.35 -7.35 -2.02
N ARG A 35 -17.51 -6.12 -2.53
CA ARG A 35 -18.38 -5.11 -1.90
C ARG A 35 -19.84 -5.58 -1.79
N SER A 36 -20.34 -6.27 -2.81
CA SER A 36 -21.73 -6.75 -2.87
C SER A 36 -21.89 -8.18 -2.34
N ASP A 37 -20.82 -8.79 -1.82
CA ASP A 37 -20.90 -10.10 -1.21
C ASP A 37 -21.53 -10.02 0.18
N SER A 38 -22.24 -11.08 0.54
CA SER A 38 -22.72 -11.26 1.90
C SER A 38 -21.53 -11.45 2.85
N ALA A 39 -21.67 -10.95 4.08
CA ALA A 39 -20.59 -10.91 5.07
C ALA A 39 -20.02 -12.31 5.38
N ASP A 40 -20.81 -13.37 5.31
CA ASP A 40 -20.38 -14.75 5.54
C ASP A 40 -19.40 -15.30 4.48
N LYS A 41 -19.33 -14.68 3.29
CA LYS A 41 -18.49 -15.19 2.18
C LYS A 41 -17.00 -14.91 2.34
N SER A 42 -16.60 -13.80 2.98
CA SER A 42 -15.19 -13.46 3.14
C SER A 42 -14.95 -12.41 4.22
N TYR A 43 -13.75 -12.39 4.78
CA TYR A 43 -13.36 -11.35 5.74
C TYR A 43 -13.45 -9.93 5.15
N THR A 44 -13.08 -9.74 3.88
CA THR A 44 -13.25 -8.46 3.18
C THR A 44 -14.72 -8.04 3.14
N ALA A 45 -15.63 -8.97 2.82
CA ALA A 45 -17.07 -8.68 2.80
C ALA A 45 -17.57 -8.31 4.21
N GLN A 46 -17.11 -8.99 5.27
CA GLN A 46 -17.46 -8.63 6.66
C GLN A 46 -17.08 -7.18 6.98
N LEU A 47 -15.85 -6.77 6.65
CA LEU A 47 -15.39 -5.40 6.90
C LEU A 47 -16.20 -4.37 6.11
N LEU A 48 -16.42 -4.61 4.82
CA LEU A 48 -17.18 -3.69 3.96
C LEU A 48 -18.64 -3.58 4.40
N ASN A 49 -19.28 -4.68 4.78
CA ASN A 49 -20.65 -4.68 5.33
C ASN A 49 -20.73 -3.98 6.70
N ALA A 50 -19.67 -4.07 7.52
CA ALA A 50 -19.58 -3.37 8.80
C ALA A 50 -19.35 -1.85 8.66
N GLY A 51 -19.06 -1.38 7.45
CA GLY A 51 -18.98 0.03 7.12
C GLY A 51 -17.63 0.70 7.46
N PRO A 52 -17.53 2.01 7.17
CA PRO A 52 -16.25 2.72 7.18
C PRO A 52 -15.64 2.89 8.57
N GLU A 53 -16.44 2.96 9.63
CA GLU A 53 -15.91 3.07 11.00
C GLU A 53 -15.12 1.81 11.40
N ARG A 54 -15.66 0.62 11.12
CA ARG A 54 -14.95 -0.64 11.40
C ARG A 54 -13.68 -0.77 10.56
N CYS A 55 -13.75 -0.37 9.29
CA CYS A 55 -12.59 -0.36 8.39
C CYS A 55 -11.50 0.59 8.90
N ALA A 56 -11.86 1.79 9.34
CA ALA A 56 -10.92 2.78 9.86
C ALA A 56 -10.24 2.32 11.15
N LYS A 57 -10.99 1.69 12.06
CA LYS A 57 -10.42 1.10 13.29
C LYS A 57 -9.39 0.03 12.96
N LYS A 58 -9.69 -0.88 12.02
CA LYS A 58 -8.75 -1.91 11.58
C LYS A 58 -7.51 -1.30 10.94
N PHE A 59 -7.66 -0.36 10.01
CA PHE A 59 -6.50 0.34 9.44
C PHE A 59 -5.63 1.03 10.51
N GLY A 60 -6.24 1.65 11.53
CA GLY A 60 -5.51 2.26 12.64
C GLY A 60 -4.72 1.26 13.48
N GLU A 61 -5.24 0.06 13.68
CA GLU A 61 -4.57 -1.04 14.38
C GLU A 61 -3.29 -1.47 13.63
N GLU A 62 -3.43 -1.84 12.35
CA GLU A 62 -2.29 -2.28 11.53
C GLU A 62 -1.22 -1.19 11.36
N ALA A 63 -1.65 0.08 11.28
CA ALA A 63 -0.73 1.21 11.19
C ALA A 63 0.13 1.34 12.46
N VAL A 64 -0.46 1.11 13.65
CA VAL A 64 0.27 1.12 14.91
C VAL A 64 1.16 -0.12 15.04
N GLU A 65 0.66 -1.29 14.64
CA GLU A 65 1.45 -2.54 14.62
C GLU A 65 2.65 -2.43 13.68
N THR A 66 2.50 -1.79 12.52
CA THR A 66 3.61 -1.49 11.60
C THR A 66 4.65 -0.58 12.26
N VAL A 67 4.23 0.44 13.00
CA VAL A 67 5.16 1.30 13.75
C VAL A 67 5.92 0.50 14.80
N ILE A 68 5.23 -0.38 15.54
CA ILE A 68 5.85 -1.24 16.56
C ILE A 68 6.85 -2.21 15.90
N ALA A 69 6.46 -2.87 14.81
CA ALA A 69 7.31 -3.79 14.08
C ALA A 69 8.56 -3.09 13.49
N ALA A 70 8.43 -1.83 13.06
CA ALA A 70 9.55 -1.03 12.57
C ALA A 70 10.57 -0.66 13.66
N LEU A 71 10.15 -0.63 14.93
CA LEU A 71 11.04 -0.41 16.09
C LEU A 71 11.74 -1.71 16.55
N GLY A 72 11.23 -2.86 16.13
CA GLY A 72 11.83 -4.17 16.38
C GLY A 72 13.00 -4.49 15.46
N SER A 73 13.64 -5.64 15.69
CA SER A 73 14.75 -6.15 14.87
C SER A 73 14.32 -7.20 13.83
N ASP A 74 13.05 -7.60 13.81
CA ASP A 74 12.54 -8.62 12.88
C ASP A 74 11.92 -7.98 11.63
N ALA A 75 12.68 -8.05 10.53
CA ALA A 75 12.21 -7.59 9.23
C ALA A 75 11.02 -8.39 8.68
N SER A 76 10.77 -9.61 9.16
CA SER A 76 9.64 -10.44 8.74
C SER A 76 8.33 -9.88 9.30
N ALA A 77 8.34 -9.51 10.59
CA ALA A 77 7.22 -8.82 11.23
C ALA A 77 6.89 -7.52 10.49
N LEU A 78 7.89 -6.66 10.22
CA LEU A 78 7.65 -5.41 9.51
C LEU A 78 7.04 -5.62 8.10
N ARG A 79 7.47 -6.65 7.36
CA ARG A 79 6.88 -6.96 6.06
C ARG A 79 5.42 -7.40 6.15
N ALA A 80 5.08 -8.18 7.18
CA ALA A 80 3.71 -8.64 7.41
C ALA A 80 2.79 -7.46 7.74
N GLU A 81 3.14 -6.66 8.76
CA GLU A 81 2.32 -5.51 9.20
C GLU A 81 2.18 -4.45 8.09
N ALA A 82 3.23 -4.22 7.31
CA ALA A 82 3.16 -3.32 6.17
C ALA A 82 2.19 -3.84 5.08
N ALA A 83 2.15 -5.16 4.85
CA ALA A 83 1.20 -5.75 3.92
C ALA A 83 -0.24 -5.63 4.42
N ASP A 84 -0.48 -5.87 5.71
CA ASP A 84 -1.80 -5.73 6.33
C ASP A 84 -2.28 -4.27 6.35
N THR A 85 -1.37 -3.33 6.62
CA THR A 85 -1.63 -1.89 6.50
C THR A 85 -2.09 -1.51 5.09
N LEU A 86 -1.39 -1.98 4.06
CA LEU A 86 -1.77 -1.72 2.67
C LEU A 86 -3.13 -2.34 2.33
N TYR A 87 -3.37 -3.58 2.75
CA TYR A 87 -4.66 -4.25 2.55
C TYR A 87 -5.80 -3.49 3.23
N HIS A 88 -5.65 -3.14 4.51
CA HIS A 88 -6.69 -2.45 5.27
C HIS A 88 -6.91 -1.01 4.82
N LEU A 89 -5.88 -0.34 4.30
CA LEU A 89 -6.04 0.95 3.62
C LEU A 89 -6.93 0.81 2.38
N LEU A 90 -6.68 -0.18 1.53
CA LEU A 90 -7.51 -0.42 0.33
C LEU A 90 -8.96 -0.75 0.68
N VAL A 91 -9.20 -1.56 1.72
CA VAL A 91 -10.55 -1.85 2.22
C VAL A 91 -11.23 -0.58 2.74
N LEU A 92 -10.52 0.27 3.48
CA LEU A 92 -11.04 1.55 3.95
C LEU A 92 -11.41 2.48 2.80
N LEU A 93 -10.55 2.63 1.79
CA LEU A 93 -10.84 3.43 0.60
C LEU A 93 -12.11 2.94 -0.11
N GLU A 94 -12.21 1.62 -0.32
CA GLU A 94 -13.39 1.02 -0.96
C GLU A 94 -14.65 1.22 -0.09
N SER A 95 -14.58 1.15 1.24
CA SER A 95 -15.72 1.43 2.14
C SER A 95 -16.23 2.88 2.05
N ARG A 96 -15.40 3.80 1.51
CA ARG A 96 -15.71 5.22 1.31
C ARG A 96 -15.93 5.58 -0.15
N HIS A 97 -15.95 4.60 -1.05
CA HIS A 97 -16.06 4.79 -2.50
C HIS A 97 -14.93 5.65 -3.09
N VAL A 98 -13.74 5.62 -2.50
CA VAL A 98 -12.55 6.28 -3.04
C VAL A 98 -11.80 5.27 -3.90
N ALA A 99 -11.59 5.59 -5.19
CA ALA A 99 -10.87 4.69 -6.08
C ALA A 99 -9.37 4.69 -5.75
N PHE A 100 -8.74 3.52 -5.74
CA PHE A 100 -7.31 3.41 -5.52
C PHE A 100 -6.50 4.17 -6.59
N ASP A 101 -6.98 4.18 -7.84
CA ASP A 101 -6.38 4.97 -8.93
C ASP A 101 -6.33 6.47 -8.62
N ASP A 102 -7.29 6.99 -7.84
CA ASP A 102 -7.27 8.40 -7.42
C ASP A 102 -6.12 8.67 -6.44
N VAL A 103 -5.86 7.72 -5.53
CA VAL A 103 -4.72 7.78 -4.62
C VAL A 103 -3.40 7.66 -5.37
N LEU A 104 -3.31 6.77 -6.38
CA LEU A 104 -2.14 6.65 -7.23
C LEU A 104 -1.85 7.94 -7.99
N ARG A 105 -2.86 8.61 -8.56
CA ARG A 105 -2.69 9.92 -9.21
C ARG A 105 -2.16 10.99 -8.25
N VAL A 106 -2.61 10.98 -6.99
CA VAL A 106 -2.07 11.87 -5.95
C VAL A 106 -0.59 11.56 -5.68
N LEU A 107 -0.21 10.28 -5.61
CA LEU A 107 1.19 9.87 -5.42
C LEU A 107 2.06 10.21 -6.64
N GLU A 108 1.57 10.03 -7.86
CA GLU A 108 2.24 10.44 -9.10
C GLU A 108 2.55 11.94 -9.09
N GLY A 109 1.60 12.77 -8.68
CA GLY A 109 1.81 14.21 -8.50
C GLY A 109 2.93 14.53 -7.50
N ARG A 110 3.06 13.74 -6.42
CA ARG A 110 4.13 13.90 -5.41
C ARG A 110 5.48 13.41 -5.90
N MET A 111 5.53 12.42 -6.78
CA MET A 111 6.80 11.94 -7.35
C MET A 111 7.42 12.95 -8.32
N GLY A 112 6.59 13.76 -8.98
CA GLY A 112 7.04 14.83 -9.89
C GLY A 112 7.53 16.10 -9.20
N MET A 113 7.32 16.24 -7.88
CA MET A 113 7.80 17.34 -7.07
C MET A 113 8.82 16.78 -6.08
N SER A 114 10.07 17.24 -6.09
CA SER A 114 10.98 16.79 -5.04
C SER A 114 10.39 17.19 -3.67
N GLY A 115 10.51 16.34 -2.64
CA GLY A 115 9.95 16.64 -1.31
C GLY A 115 10.51 17.91 -0.63
N ILE A 116 11.51 18.54 -1.26
CA ILE A 116 12.06 19.85 -0.89
C ILE A 116 11.20 20.98 -1.46
N GLU A 117 10.72 20.85 -2.71
CA GLU A 117 9.86 21.84 -3.38
C GLU A 117 8.45 21.86 -2.78
N GLU A 118 7.88 20.70 -2.43
CA GLU A 118 6.54 20.63 -1.81
C GLU A 118 6.48 21.31 -0.43
N LYS A 119 7.55 21.17 0.38
CA LYS A 119 7.68 21.87 1.68
C LYS A 119 7.86 23.38 1.50
N ALA A 120 8.55 23.80 0.43
CA ALA A 120 8.74 25.21 0.10
C ALA A 120 7.46 25.87 -0.45
N SER A 121 6.56 25.10 -1.06
CA SER A 121 5.31 25.61 -1.66
C SER A 121 4.11 25.67 -0.71
N ARG A 122 4.22 25.16 0.52
CA ARG A 122 3.13 25.29 1.50
C ARG A 122 3.05 26.75 1.98
N PRO A 123 1.88 27.42 1.94
CA PRO A 123 1.74 28.72 2.57
C PRO A 123 2.06 28.55 4.05
N GLN A 124 3.00 29.35 4.57
CA GLN A 124 3.23 29.39 6.01
C GLN A 124 1.92 29.82 6.64
N SER A 125 1.27 28.89 7.36
CA SER A 125 0.18 29.22 8.24
C SER A 125 0.73 30.21 9.27
N THR A 126 0.48 31.49 9.04
CA THR A 126 0.60 32.53 10.05
C THR A 126 -0.34 32.19 11.19
N SER A 127 0.25 32.05 12.38
CA SER A 127 -0.28 31.91 13.74
C SER A 127 -1.79 31.79 13.94
#